data_AF-A0A6P0W9A2-F1
#
_entry.id   AF-A0A6P0W9A2-F1
#
_cell.length_a   1.000
_cell.length_b   1.000
_cell.length_c   1.000
_cell.angle_alpha   90.00
_cell.angle_beta   90.00
_cell.angle_gamma   90.00
#
_symmetry.space_group_name_H-M   'P 1'
#
loop_
_entity.id
_entity.type
_entity.pdbx_description
1 polymer ?
#
loop_
_entity_poly.entity_id
_entity_poly.type
_entity_poly.pdbx_seq_one_letter_code
_entity_poly.pdbx_strand_id
1 'polypeptide(L)' 'MSEKSIKAKHRQAVESRAQGCCEYCRSQARFATQSFSIEHIQRLSREVKTELDNLALA' A
#
# COMPACT_ATOMS: atom_id res chain seq x y z
N MET A 1 -16.18 3.99 11.19
CA MET A 1 -15.17 4.91 10.63
C MET A 1 -14.00 5.02 11.60
N SER A 2 -13.07 4.07 11.55
CA SER A 2 -11.75 4.19 12.20
C SER A 2 -10.81 3.42 11.29
N GLU A 3 -10.53 4.02 10.15
CA GLU A 3 -9.40 3.63 9.33
C GLU A 3 -8.18 3.79 10.20
N LYS A 4 -7.61 2.67 10.67
CA LYS A 4 -6.33 2.67 11.37
C LYS A 4 -5.31 3.29 10.42
N SER A 5 -5.02 4.56 10.65
CA SER A 5 -4.15 5.37 9.81
C SER A 5 -2.83 4.63 9.57
N ILE A 6 -2.49 4.42 8.30
CA ILE A 6 -1.23 3.81 7.89
C ILE A 6 -0.12 4.79 8.31
N LYS A 7 0.77 4.36 9.21
CA LYS A 7 1.87 5.22 9.66
C LYS A 7 2.76 5.60 8.48
N ALA A 8 3.28 6.83 8.47
CA ALA A 8 4.18 7.34 7.43
C ALA A 8 5.39 6.41 7.15
N LYS A 9 5.93 5.74 8.19
CA LYS A 9 6.97 4.71 8.05
C LYS A 9 6.55 3.56 7.12
N HIS A 10 5.33 3.04 7.29
CA HIS A 10 4.84 1.95 6.45
C HIS A 10 4.69 2.42 5.01
N ARG A 11 4.23 3.68 4.84
CA ARG A 11 4.10 4.28 3.52
C ARG A 11 5.42 4.33 2.76
N GLN A 12 6.45 4.89 3.37
CA GLN A 12 7.78 4.97 2.76
C GLN A 12 8.35 3.58 2.44
N ALA A 13 8.16 2.61 3.34
CA ALA A 13 8.66 1.25 3.12
C ALA A 13 7.96 0.56 1.92
N VAL A 14 6.64 0.70 1.80
CA VAL A 14 5.85 0.14 0.69
C VAL A 14 6.23 0.83 -0.62
N GLU A 15 6.29 2.17 -0.65
CA GLU A 15 6.70 2.91 -1.85
C GLU A 15 8.12 2.57 -2.31
N SER A 16 9.05 2.43 -1.35
CA SER A 16 10.43 2.04 -1.65
C SER A 16 10.53 0.59 -2.16
N ARG A 17 9.74 -0.33 -1.62
CA ARG A 17 9.68 -1.74 -2.08
C ARG A 17 9.09 -1.83 -3.48
N ALA A 18 8.04 -1.06 -3.73
CA ALA A 18 7.31 -1.04 -4.99
C ALA A 18 8.09 -0.34 -6.13
N GLN A 19 9.15 0.39 -5.80
CA GLN A 19 10.02 1.10 -6.75
C GLN A 19 9.25 2.00 -7.73
N GLY A 20 8.19 2.65 -7.23
CA GLY A 20 7.32 3.50 -8.05
C GLY A 20 6.48 2.73 -9.07
N CYS A 21 6.22 1.44 -8.84
CA CYS A 21 5.31 0.62 -9.64
C CYS A 21 4.14 0.11 -8.79
N CYS A 22 2.96 -0.09 -9.37
CA CYS A 22 1.85 -0.77 -8.71
C CYS A 22 2.27 -2.22 -8.40
N GLU A 23 2.04 -2.69 -7.17
CA GLU A 23 2.46 -4.04 -6.77
C GLU A 23 1.54 -5.13 -7.35
N TYR A 24 0.32 -4.79 -7.79
CA TYR A 24 -0.59 -5.73 -8.44
C TYR A 24 -0.31 -5.89 -9.93
N CYS A 25 -0.20 -4.79 -10.66
CA CYS A 25 -0.11 -4.82 -12.13
C CYS A 25 1.28 -4.47 -12.67
N ARG A 26 2.21 -4.02 -11.83
CA ARG A 26 3.56 -3.55 -12.19
C ARG A 26 3.57 -2.34 -13.14
N SER A 27 2.46 -1.61 -13.24
CA SER A 27 2.41 -0.35 -13.97
C SER A 27 3.26 0.70 -13.25
N GLN A 28 4.04 1.47 -14.01
CA GLN A 28 4.88 2.52 -13.43
C GLN A 28 4.01 3.74 -13.09
N ALA A 29 4.24 4.33 -11.91
CA ALA A 29 3.50 5.49 -11.41
C ALA A 29 3.57 6.68 -12.39
N ARG A 30 4.67 6.80 -13.16
CA ARG A 30 4.83 7.85 -14.20
C ARG A 30 3.83 7.75 -15.36
N PHE A 31 3.22 6.59 -15.56
CA PHE A 31 2.22 6.35 -16.60
C PHE A 31 0.80 6.25 -16.04
N ALA A 32 0.66 6.25 -14.71
CA ALA A 32 -0.63 6.18 -14.08
C ALA A 32 -1.33 7.55 -14.21
N THR A 33 -2.61 7.52 -14.57
CA THR A 33 -3.47 8.72 -14.60
C THR A 33 -3.85 9.18 -13.19
N GLN A 34 -3.72 8.29 -12.20
CA GLN A 34 -4.01 8.53 -10.80
C GLN A 34 -2.82 8.09 -9.95
N SER A 35 -2.58 8.79 -8.84
CA SER A 35 -1.57 8.40 -7.86
C SER A 35 -1.95 7.08 -7.19
N PHE A 36 -0.99 6.17 -7.05
CA PHE A 36 -1.19 4.96 -6.28
C PHE A 36 -1.38 5.30 -4.80
N SER A 37 -2.35 4.63 -4.19
CA SER A 37 -2.65 4.67 -2.76
C SER A 37 -2.06 3.44 -2.08
N ILE A 38 -2.01 3.45 -0.75
CA ILE A 38 -1.62 2.26 0.00
C ILE A 38 -2.88 1.59 0.49
N GLU A 39 -3.03 0.34 0.06
CA GLU A 39 -4.18 -0.48 0.38
C GLU A 39 -3.79 -1.67 1.25
N HIS A 40 -4.76 -2.18 2.00
CA HIS A 40 -4.61 -3.46 2.69
C HIS A 40 -4.93 -4.59 1.71
N ILE A 41 -3.99 -5.51 1.51
CA ILE A 41 -4.18 -6.68 0.65
C ILE A 41 -5.34 -7.54 1.18
N GLN A 42 -5.33 -7.78 2.49
CA GLN A 42 -6.41 -8.43 3.23
C GLN A 42 -7.10 -7.43 4.14
N ARG A 43 -8.43 -7.48 4.16
CA ARG A 43 -9.24 -6.64 5.06
C ARG A 43 -8.81 -6.86 6.51
N LEU A 44 -8.70 -5.75 7.25
CA LEU A 44 -8.38 -5.77 8.68
C LEU A 44 -9.38 -6.62 9.45
N SER A 45 -8.85 -7.47 10.34
CA SER A 45 -9.62 -8.35 11.22
C SER A 45 -8.97 -8.41 12.61
N ARG A 46 -9.41 -9.33 13.48
CA ARG A 46 -8.76 -9.55 14.78
C ARG A 46 -7.33 -10.08 14.64
N GLU A 47 -7.09 -10.86 13.59
CA GLU A 47 -5.81 -11.51 13.30
C GLU A 47 -5.01 -10.72 12.26
N VAL A 48 -5.69 -10.13 11.28
CA VAL A 48 -5.09 -9.35 10.19
C VAL A 48 -4.89 -7.90 10.63
N LYS A 49 -3.61 -7.50 10.73
CA LYS A 49 -3.18 -6.17 11.19
C LYS A 49 -2.63 -5.33 10.04
N THR A 50 -2.41 -4.05 10.33
CA THR A 50 -1.68 -3.11 9.46
C THR A 50 -0.17 -3.39 9.57
N GLU A 51 0.29 -4.44 8.91
CA GLU A 51 1.70 -4.85 8.82
C GLU A 51 2.21 -4.61 7.39
N LEU A 52 3.53 -4.46 7.20
CA LEU A 52 4.14 -4.21 5.88
C LEU A 52 3.78 -5.27 4.83
N ASP A 53 3.65 -6.53 5.26
CA ASP A 53 3.33 -7.65 4.37
C ASP A 53 1.87 -7.65 3.92
N ASN A 54 1.01 -6.90 4.62
CA ASN A 54 -0.40 -6.74 4.29
C ASN A 54 -0.72 -5.38 3.65
N LEU A 55 0.31 -4.60 3.28
CA LEU A 55 0.15 -3.32 2.61
C LEU A 55 0.71 -3.40 1.20
N ALA A 56 0.00 -2.80 0.24
CA ALA A 56 0.42 -2.74 -1.16
C ALA A 56 0.27 -1.34 -1.74
N LEU A 57 1.16 -0.96 -2.67
CA LEU A 57 1.01 0.25 -3.49
C LEU A 57 0.13 -0.05 -4.71
N ALA A 58 -1.05 0.58 -4.82
CA ALA A 58 -2.06 0.27 -5.83
C ALA A 58 -2.81 1.50 -6.37
#